data_AF-A0A2V6MF88-F1
#
_entry.id   AF-A0A2V6MF88-F1
#
_cell.length_a   1.000
_cell.length_b   1.000
_cell.length_c   1.000
_cell.angle_alpha   90.00
_cell.angle_beta   90.00
_cell.angle_gamma   90.00
#
_symmetry.space_group_name_H-M   'P 1'
#
loop_
_entity.id
_entity.type
_entity.pdbx_description
1 polymer ?
#
loop_
_entity_poly.entity_id
_entity_poly.type
_entity_poly.pdbx_seq_one_letter_code
_entity_poly.pdbx_strand_id
1 'polypeptide(L)'
;MRRRTFLGVISAGAAGFLTGDLSRLLAAIPEARDSTFQLGGDLLVNRLGFGAMRLTGEGIWGWPPDRENAKKVLRRAVELGVNFIDTADAYGPETNELLIAEALYPYPKGLVIATKGGNTRPGPGQWVPDGRPEYLAQCVDKSLKRLKLERIDLWQLH
;
A
#
# COMPACT_ATOMS: atom_id res chain seq x y z
N MET A 1 -25.29 22.65 -11.85
CA MET A 1 -26.21 21.70 -12.53
C MET A 1 -26.17 21.97 -14.03
N ARG A 2 -25.46 21.16 -14.82
CA ARG A 2 -25.58 21.08 -16.29
C ARG A 2 -24.97 19.75 -16.74
N ARG A 3 -25.83 18.78 -17.05
CA ARG A 3 -25.46 17.48 -17.62
C ARG A 3 -25.08 17.70 -19.09
N ARG A 4 -23.94 17.15 -19.51
CA ARG A 4 -23.61 16.97 -20.93
C ARG A 4 -23.51 15.47 -21.18
N THR A 5 -24.57 14.94 -21.78
CA THR A 5 -24.64 13.61 -22.36
C THR A 5 -23.91 13.64 -23.70
N PHE A 6 -22.95 12.75 -23.92
CA PHE A 6 -22.46 12.44 -25.26
C PHE A 6 -22.87 11.00 -25.60
N LEU A 7 -23.91 10.86 -26.42
CA LEU A 7 -24.08 9.69 -27.28
C LEU A 7 -23.35 10.00 -28.59
N GLY A 8 -22.36 9.17 -28.91
CA GLY A 8 -21.67 9.17 -30.19
C GLY A 8 -21.50 7.72 -30.63
N VAL A 9 -22.47 7.25 -31.42
CA VAL A 9 -22.45 5.98 -32.14
C VAL A 9 -21.26 6.01 -33.11
N ILE A 10 -20.36 5.03 -33.01
CA ILE A 10 -19.44 4.71 -34.11
C ILE A 10 -19.95 3.43 -34.75
N SER A 11 -20.46 3.63 -35.96
CA SER A 11 -20.89 2.65 -36.94
C SER A 11 -19.85 1.57 -37.19
N ALA A 12 -20.32 0.33 -37.27
CA ALA A 12 -19.58 -0.80 -37.81
C ALA A 12 -19.26 -0.55 -39.29
N GLY A 13 -17.97 -0.51 -39.62
CA GLY A 13 -17.45 -0.63 -40.98
C GLY A 13 -16.48 -1.79 -41.00
N ALA A 14 -16.91 -2.93 -41.53
CA ALA A 14 -16.06 -4.08 -41.79
C ALA A 14 -15.42 -3.93 -43.18
N ALA A 15 -14.09 -4.07 -43.28
CA ALA A 15 -13.40 -4.87 -44.30
C ALA A 15 -11.89 -4.56 -44.35
N GLY A 16 -11.08 -5.59 -44.10
CA GLY A 16 -9.75 -5.73 -44.72
C GLY A 16 -8.54 -5.47 -43.82
N PHE A 17 -7.71 -6.52 -43.66
CA PHE A 17 -6.36 -6.55 -43.05
C PHE A 17 -6.36 -6.37 -41.52
N LEU A 18 -5.92 -7.31 -40.67
CA LEU A 18 -4.86 -8.30 -40.79
C LEU A 18 -5.26 -9.53 -39.98
N THR A 19 -5.11 -10.72 -40.56
CA THR A 19 -4.85 -11.97 -39.82
C THR A 19 -3.47 -11.88 -39.17
N GLY A 20 -3.29 -10.87 -38.31
CA GLY A 20 -2.13 -10.67 -37.49
C GLY A 20 -2.25 -11.62 -36.33
N ASP A 21 -1.59 -12.75 -36.50
CA ASP A 21 -1.31 -13.79 -35.52
C ASP A 21 -1.64 -13.41 -34.06
N LEU A 22 -2.88 -13.71 -33.62
CA LEU A 22 -3.31 -13.57 -32.22
C LEU A 22 -2.35 -14.30 -31.28
N SER A 23 -1.69 -15.33 -31.78
CA SER A 23 -0.59 -16.06 -31.15
C SER A 23 0.58 -15.15 -30.76
N ARG A 24 1.00 -14.22 -31.63
CA ARG A 24 2.05 -13.24 -31.32
C ARG A 24 1.59 -12.18 -30.33
N LEU A 25 0.31 -11.79 -30.36
CA LEU A 25 -0.27 -10.87 -29.38
C LEU A 25 -0.35 -11.51 -27.99
N LEU A 26 -0.69 -12.81 -27.92
CA LEU A 26 -0.70 -13.61 -26.70
C LEU A 26 0.71 -13.94 -26.20
N ALA A 27 1.66 -14.24 -27.11
CA ALA A 27 3.07 -14.46 -26.77
C ALA A 27 3.80 -13.17 -26.32
N ALA A 28 3.23 -12.00 -26.64
CA ALA A 28 3.70 -10.71 -26.13
C ALA A 28 3.09 -10.33 -24.77
N ILE A 29 2.11 -11.09 -24.27
CA ILE A 29 1.75 -11.04 -22.85
C ILE A 29 2.91 -11.73 -22.14
N PRO A 30 3.73 -11.00 -21.37
CA PRO A 30 4.78 -11.64 -20.61
C PRO A 30 4.09 -12.69 -19.75
N GLU A 31 4.51 -13.95 -19.87
CA GLU A 31 4.20 -14.99 -18.90
C GLU A 31 4.39 -14.36 -17.52
N ALA A 32 3.35 -14.37 -16.70
CA ALA A 32 3.26 -13.51 -15.51
C ALA A 32 4.55 -13.67 -14.69
N ARG A 33 5.44 -12.69 -14.79
CA ARG A 33 6.74 -12.68 -14.11
C ARG A 33 6.47 -12.96 -12.64
N ASP A 34 7.17 -13.97 -12.09
CA ASP A 34 7.04 -14.50 -10.72
C ASP A 34 6.13 -13.64 -9.84
N SER A 35 4.88 -14.06 -9.61
CA SER A 35 3.90 -13.26 -8.85
C SER A 35 4.33 -13.00 -7.39
N THR A 36 5.44 -13.60 -6.96
CA THR A 36 5.99 -13.56 -5.62
C THR A 36 7.44 -13.09 -5.60
N PHE A 37 7.93 -12.70 -4.41
CA PHE A 37 9.27 -12.22 -4.14
C PHE A 37 9.70 -12.65 -2.74
N GLN A 38 10.96 -13.07 -2.57
CA GLN A 38 11.51 -13.42 -1.26
C GLN A 38 12.27 -12.22 -0.67
N LEU A 39 11.69 -11.57 0.33
CA LEU A 39 12.38 -10.58 1.15
C LEU A 39 13.35 -11.30 2.09
N GLY A 40 14.61 -10.86 2.15
CA GLY A 40 15.63 -11.48 3.01
C GLY A 40 16.04 -12.92 2.62
N GLY A 41 15.44 -13.49 1.57
CA GLY A 41 15.66 -14.88 1.14
C GLY A 41 14.76 -15.91 1.82
N ASP A 42 13.88 -15.51 2.73
CA ASP A 42 13.04 -16.42 3.52
C ASP A 42 11.60 -15.91 3.76
N LEU A 43 11.33 -14.63 3.56
CA LEU A 43 10.00 -14.04 3.69
C LEU A 43 9.32 -13.85 2.34
N LEU A 44 8.46 -14.81 1.95
CA LEU A 44 7.74 -14.77 0.68
C LEU A 44 6.56 -13.78 0.72
N VAL A 45 6.57 -12.82 -0.20
CA VAL A 45 5.47 -11.86 -0.43
C VAL A 45 5.03 -11.86 -1.88
N ASN A 46 3.85 -11.35 -2.17
CA ASN A 46 3.43 -11.05 -3.53
C ASN A 46 4.17 -9.81 -4.03
N ARG A 47 4.56 -9.82 -5.30
CA ARG A 47 5.35 -8.74 -5.91
C ARG A 47 4.68 -7.37 -5.81
N LEU A 48 3.36 -7.34 -5.86
CA LEU A 48 2.58 -6.12 -5.73
C LEU A 48 2.19 -5.93 -4.26
N GLY A 49 2.89 -5.01 -3.60
CA GLY A 49 2.55 -4.52 -2.26
C GLY A 49 1.59 -3.33 -2.28
N PHE A 50 1.20 -2.87 -1.10
CA PHE A 50 0.40 -1.67 -0.91
C PHE A 50 1.11 -0.66 -0.01
N GLY A 51 1.48 0.48 -0.59
CA GLY A 51 2.03 1.63 0.17
C GLY A 51 0.91 2.46 0.80
N ALA A 52 0.88 2.52 2.13
CA ALA A 52 -0.24 3.10 2.88
C ALA A 52 -0.13 4.61 3.13
N MET A 53 0.97 5.26 2.72
CA MET A 53 1.23 6.70 3.00
C MET A 53 0.07 7.62 2.59
N ARG A 54 -0.64 7.33 1.49
CA ARG A 54 -1.75 8.17 1.01
C ARG A 54 -3.08 7.94 1.74
N LEU A 55 -3.10 7.06 2.74
CA LEU A 55 -4.23 6.90 3.67
C LEU A 55 -4.11 7.81 4.90
N THR A 56 -3.42 8.94 4.77
CA THR A 56 -3.32 10.01 5.76
C THR A 56 -4.15 11.22 5.32
N GLY A 57 -4.22 12.24 6.17
CA GLY A 57 -4.76 13.54 5.75
C GLY A 57 -3.82 14.29 4.80
N GLU A 58 -4.26 15.51 4.43
CA GLU A 58 -3.52 16.42 3.56
C GLU A 58 -2.10 16.69 4.10
N GLY A 59 -1.12 16.78 3.20
CA GLY A 59 0.29 16.99 3.59
C GLY A 59 0.93 15.84 4.38
N ILE A 60 0.32 14.65 4.35
CA ILE A 60 0.76 13.48 5.14
C ILE A 60 0.72 13.81 6.64
N TRP A 61 -0.40 14.40 7.07
CA TRP A 61 -0.69 14.81 8.43
C TRP A 61 -2.14 14.52 8.81
N GLY A 62 -2.36 14.13 10.06
CA GLY A 62 -3.62 13.67 10.62
C GLY A 62 -4.20 12.41 10.00
N TRP A 63 -5.47 12.20 10.33
CA TRP A 63 -6.33 11.18 9.75
C TRP A 63 -6.73 11.54 8.32
N PRO A 64 -7.00 10.56 7.45
CA PRO A 64 -7.60 10.83 6.14
C PRO A 64 -9.00 11.44 6.32
N PRO A 65 -9.45 12.30 5.38
CA PRO A 65 -10.75 12.97 5.48
C PRO A 65 -11.93 11.99 5.49
N ASP A 66 -11.79 10.84 4.83
CA ASP A 66 -12.77 9.74 4.88
C ASP A 66 -12.10 8.46 5.40
N ARG A 67 -12.19 8.26 6.71
CA ARG A 67 -11.59 7.12 7.42
C ARG A 67 -12.24 5.80 7.05
N GLU A 68 -13.56 5.77 6.80
CA GLU A 68 -14.26 4.55 6.43
C GLU A 68 -13.87 4.09 5.02
N ASN A 69 -13.76 5.03 4.08
CA ASN A 69 -13.28 4.71 2.75
C ASN A 69 -11.81 4.25 2.77
N ALA A 70 -10.95 4.88 3.56
CA ALA A 70 -9.56 4.45 3.70
C ALA A 70 -9.45 2.99 4.23
N LYS A 71 -10.30 2.62 5.20
CA LYS A 71 -10.40 1.22 5.66
C LYS A 71 -10.92 0.27 4.56
N LYS A 72 -11.87 0.70 3.72
CA LYS A 72 -12.34 -0.08 2.56
C LYS A 72 -11.23 -0.31 1.55
N VAL A 73 -10.38 0.68 1.28
CA VAL A 73 -9.22 0.56 0.38
C VAL A 73 -8.25 -0.50 0.91
N LEU A 74 -7.92 -0.47 2.21
CA LEU A 74 -7.04 -1.48 2.83
C LEU A 74 -7.61 -2.90 2.69
N ARG A 75 -8.88 -3.09 3.04
CA ARG A 75 -9.55 -4.39 2.89
C ARG A 75 -9.55 -4.84 1.43
N ARG A 76 -9.85 -3.93 0.51
CA ARG A 76 -9.89 -4.24 -0.92
C ARG A 76 -8.52 -4.63 -1.48
N ALA A 77 -7.44 -3.99 -1.02
CA ALA A 77 -6.08 -4.37 -1.42
C ALA A 77 -5.79 -5.84 -1.03
N VAL A 78 -6.12 -6.21 0.20
CA VAL A 78 -5.95 -7.59 0.69
C VAL A 78 -6.85 -8.59 -0.05
N GLU A 79 -8.12 -8.24 -0.31
CA GLU A 79 -9.04 -9.04 -1.12
C GLU A 79 -8.53 -9.30 -2.55
N LEU A 80 -7.78 -8.34 -3.11
CA LEU A 80 -7.16 -8.44 -4.43
C LEU A 80 -5.84 -9.22 -4.42
N GLY A 81 -5.45 -9.77 -3.27
CA GLY A 81 -4.26 -10.59 -3.13
C GLY A 81 -3.02 -9.83 -2.69
N VAL A 82 -3.10 -8.56 -2.26
CA VAL A 82 -1.95 -7.94 -1.59
C VAL A 82 -1.73 -8.62 -0.24
N ASN A 83 -0.52 -9.10 0.00
CA ASN A 83 -0.09 -9.64 1.30
C ASN A 83 1.11 -8.90 1.90
N PHE A 84 1.50 -7.75 1.33
CA PHE A 84 2.57 -6.90 1.85
C PHE A 84 2.10 -5.45 1.91
N ILE A 85 2.00 -4.89 3.12
CA ILE A 85 1.63 -3.50 3.37
C ILE A 85 2.85 -2.75 3.90
N ASP A 86 3.18 -1.64 3.25
CA ASP A 86 4.23 -0.72 3.67
C ASP A 86 3.63 0.53 4.33
N THR A 87 4.02 0.81 5.57
CA THR A 87 3.63 1.99 6.35
C THR A 87 4.85 2.61 7.03
N ALA A 88 4.67 3.61 7.90
CA ALA A 88 5.72 4.20 8.74
C ALA A 88 5.09 4.88 9.96
N ASP A 89 5.82 4.95 11.07
CA ASP A 89 5.40 5.70 12.26
C ASP A 89 5.13 7.18 11.96
N ALA A 90 5.89 7.75 11.03
CA ALA A 90 5.80 9.12 10.61
C ALA A 90 4.57 9.41 9.73
N TYR A 91 3.88 8.40 9.19
CA TYR A 91 2.68 8.61 8.36
C TYR A 91 1.48 8.93 9.25
N GLY A 92 1.01 10.18 9.18
CA GLY A 92 -0.08 10.66 10.02
C GLY A 92 0.33 11.79 10.95
N PRO A 93 1.45 11.76 11.67
CA PRO A 93 2.14 10.62 12.26
C PRO A 93 1.18 9.68 13.00
N GLU A 94 1.58 8.41 13.13
CA GLU A 94 0.95 7.35 13.92
C GLU A 94 -0.45 6.89 13.45
N THR A 95 -1.25 7.79 12.84
CA THR A 95 -2.63 7.50 12.40
C THR A 95 -2.69 6.42 11.34
N ASN A 96 -1.66 6.29 10.49
CA ASN A 96 -1.66 5.29 9.42
C ASN A 96 -1.53 3.86 9.95
N GLU A 97 -0.66 3.63 10.93
CA GLU A 97 -0.52 2.34 11.61
C GLU A 97 -1.81 1.97 12.38
N LEU A 98 -2.41 2.94 13.09
CA LEU A 98 -3.68 2.76 13.78
C LEU A 98 -4.81 2.39 12.79
N LEU A 99 -4.85 3.06 11.64
CA LEU A 99 -5.84 2.79 10.60
C LEU A 99 -5.71 1.37 10.02
N ILE A 100 -4.48 0.90 9.81
CA ILE A 100 -4.20 -0.46 9.34
C ILE A 100 -4.69 -1.47 10.37
N ALA A 101 -4.39 -1.28 11.65
CA ALA A 101 -4.88 -2.15 12.71
C ALA A 101 -6.42 -2.15 12.81
N GLU A 102 -7.07 -0.99 12.70
CA GLU A 102 -8.53 -0.90 12.71
C GLU A 102 -9.20 -1.57 11.51
N ALA A 103 -8.55 -1.57 10.35
CA ALA A 103 -9.12 -2.14 9.14
C ALA A 103 -8.97 -3.65 9.07
N LEU A 104 -7.85 -4.18 9.56
CA LEU A 104 -7.38 -5.52 9.23
C LEU A 104 -7.11 -6.41 10.45
N TYR A 105 -7.08 -5.91 11.69
CA TYR A 105 -6.91 -6.76 12.87
C TYR A 105 -8.24 -7.46 13.26
N PRO A 106 -8.23 -8.77 13.57
CA PRO A 106 -7.10 -9.71 13.53
C PRO A 106 -6.63 -10.00 12.09
N TYR A 107 -5.31 -9.97 11.89
CA TYR A 107 -4.74 -10.00 10.54
C TYR A 107 -4.97 -11.32 9.80
N PRO A 108 -5.27 -11.26 8.49
CA PRO A 108 -5.29 -12.45 7.65
C PRO A 108 -3.95 -13.17 7.69
N LYS A 109 -3.99 -14.50 7.65
CA LYS A 109 -2.80 -15.34 7.62
C LYS A 109 -1.91 -14.97 6.42
N GLY A 110 -0.63 -14.73 6.68
CA GLY A 110 0.36 -14.43 5.65
C GLY A 110 0.40 -12.98 5.19
N LEU A 111 -0.38 -12.08 5.81
CA LEU A 111 -0.22 -10.64 5.64
C LEU A 111 1.03 -10.16 6.38
N VAL A 112 1.96 -9.57 5.64
CA VAL A 112 3.17 -8.93 6.16
C VAL A 112 2.93 -7.42 6.23
N ILE A 113 3.24 -6.83 7.39
CA ILE A 113 3.19 -5.39 7.59
C ILE A 113 4.62 -4.91 7.85
N ALA A 114 5.18 -4.20 6.88
CA ALA A 114 6.44 -3.50 7.03
C ALA A 114 6.18 -2.07 7.53
N THR A 115 6.97 -1.63 8.49
CA THR A 115 6.94 -0.24 8.97
C THR A 115 8.35 0.34 9.04
N LYS A 116 8.43 1.63 9.34
CA LYS A 116 9.66 2.40 9.39
C LYS A 116 9.65 3.32 10.60
N GLY A 117 10.84 3.70 11.03
CA GLY A 117 11.05 4.76 12.02
C GLY A 117 12.32 5.55 11.72
N GLY A 118 12.64 6.50 12.58
CA GLY A 118 13.82 7.37 12.43
C GLY A 118 13.54 8.74 11.84
N ASN A 119 12.26 9.15 11.75
CA ASN A 119 11.88 10.52 11.40
C ASN A 119 10.93 11.10 12.44
N THR A 120 11.37 12.13 13.16
CA THR A 120 10.48 12.92 14.00
C THR A 120 9.60 13.83 13.14
N ARG A 121 8.40 14.11 13.66
CA ARG A 121 7.37 14.90 12.98
C ARG A 121 6.90 16.04 13.91
N PRO A 122 7.74 17.07 14.14
CA PRO A 122 7.43 18.15 15.09
C PRO A 122 6.28 19.07 14.64
N GLY A 123 5.91 19.05 13.36
CA GLY A 123 4.77 19.77 12.83
C GLY A 123 4.42 19.38 11.39
N PRO A 124 3.30 19.91 10.85
CA PRO A 124 2.91 19.68 9.46
C PRO A 124 4.03 20.03 8.48
N GLY A 125 4.25 19.16 7.49
CA GLY A 125 5.33 19.34 6.50
C GLY A 125 6.76 19.17 7.02
N GLN A 126 6.96 18.98 8.33
CA GLN A 126 8.29 18.81 8.92
C GLN A 126 8.62 17.33 9.09
N TRP A 127 9.77 16.94 8.55
CA TRP A 127 10.36 15.61 8.64
C TRP A 127 11.81 15.77 9.07
N VAL A 128 12.13 15.38 10.29
CA VAL A 128 13.47 15.58 10.84
C VAL A 128 14.08 14.23 11.19
N PRO A 129 15.14 13.81 10.50
CA PRO A 129 15.80 12.53 10.77
C PRO A 129 16.33 12.45 12.20
N ASP A 130 16.13 11.30 12.84
CA ASP A 130 16.66 10.95 14.15
C ASP A 130 17.04 9.46 14.15
N GLY A 131 18.33 9.19 13.92
CA GLY A 131 18.89 7.83 13.88
C GLY A 131 19.38 7.32 15.23
N ARG A 132 19.10 8.01 16.34
CA ARG A 132 19.65 7.64 17.65
C ARG A 132 19.06 6.31 18.14
N PRO A 133 19.88 5.36 18.63
CA PRO A 133 19.41 4.02 19.00
C PRO A 133 18.21 4.01 19.96
N GLU A 134 18.21 4.90 20.96
CA GLU A 134 17.13 5.02 21.93
C GLU A 134 15.80 5.47 21.30
N TYR A 135 15.86 6.30 20.26
CA TYR A 135 14.67 6.74 19.53
C TYR A 135 14.17 5.63 18.60
N LEU A 136 15.07 4.96 17.88
CA LEU A 136 14.70 3.85 17.00
C LEU A 136 14.05 2.70 17.78
N ALA A 137 14.55 2.38 18.98
CA ALA A 137 13.93 1.40 19.87
C ALA A 137 12.50 1.82 20.28
N GLN A 138 12.29 3.11 20.60
CA GLN A 138 10.96 3.63 20.90
C GLN A 138 10.01 3.58 19.69
N CYS A 139 10.50 3.81 18.48
CA CYS A 139 9.72 3.67 17.26
C CYS A 139 9.20 2.23 17.12
N VAL A 140 10.06 1.24 17.29
CA VAL A 140 9.68 -0.20 17.26
C VAL A 140 8.60 -0.50 18.30
N ASP A 141 8.82 -0.14 19.56
CA ASP A 141 7.87 -0.41 20.66
C ASP A 141 6.50 0.22 20.43
N LYS A 142 6.47 1.44 19.90
CA LYS A 142 5.22 2.16 19.62
C LYS A 142 4.50 1.58 18.40
N SER A 143 5.23 1.22 17.35
CA SER A 143 4.67 0.57 16.16
C SER A 143 4.06 -0.79 16.50
N LEU A 144 4.73 -1.62 17.30
CA LEU A 144 4.20 -2.90 17.80
C LEU A 144 2.84 -2.70 18.49
N LYS A 145 2.72 -1.70 19.37
CA LYS A 145 1.48 -1.38 20.08
C LYS A 145 0.37 -0.91 19.13
N ARG A 146 0.67 0.03 18.22
CA ARG A 146 -0.34 0.59 17.29
C ARG A 146 -0.82 -0.46 16.30
N LEU A 147 0.08 -1.28 15.78
CA LEU A 147 -0.23 -2.37 14.86
C LEU A 147 -0.74 -3.63 15.59
N LYS A 148 -0.74 -3.69 16.92
CA LYS A 148 -1.13 -4.89 17.69
C LYS A 148 -0.35 -6.14 17.24
N LEU A 149 0.95 -5.98 17.04
CA LEU A 149 1.89 -7.04 16.66
C LEU A 149 2.80 -7.39 17.83
N GLU A 150 3.23 -8.65 17.87
CA GLU A 150 4.28 -9.11 18.80
C GLU A 150 5.68 -9.03 18.18
N ARG A 151 5.75 -9.01 16.83
CA ARG A 151 6.97 -8.91 16.03
C ARG A 151 6.69 -8.14 14.74
N ILE A 152 7.68 -7.38 14.27
CA ILE A 152 7.69 -6.77 12.94
C ILE A 152 8.68 -7.57 12.07
N ASP A 153 8.20 -8.16 10.98
CA ASP A 153 9.02 -9.00 10.10
C ASP A 153 10.04 -8.18 9.29
N LEU A 154 9.63 -6.98 8.86
CA LEU A 154 10.48 -6.03 8.15
C LEU A 154 10.33 -4.64 8.78
N TRP A 155 11.37 -4.20 9.46
CA TRP A 155 11.49 -2.86 10.00
C TRP A 155 12.60 -2.10 9.27
N GLN A 156 12.32 -0.88 8.84
CA GLN A 156 13.22 -0.09 7.99
C GLN A 156 13.62 1.22 8.69
N LEU A 157 14.88 1.62 8.56
CA LEU A 157 15.27 3.00 8.79
C LEU A 157 14.74 3.85 7.62
N HIS A 158 13.96 4.88 7.93
CA HIS A 158 13.23 5.70 6.97
C HIS A 158 14.08 6.85 6.41
#